data_AF-A0A836U893-F1
#
_entry.id   AF-A0A836U893-F1
#
_cell.length_a   1.000
_cell.length_b   1.000
_cell.length_c   1.000
_cell.angle_alpha   90.00
_cell.angle_beta   90.00
_cell.angle_gamma   90.00
#
_symmetry.space_group_name_H-M   'P 1'
#
loop_
_entity.id
_entity.type
_entity.pdbx_description
1 polymer ?
#
loop_
_entity_poly.entity_id
_entity_poly.type
_entity_poly.pdbx_seq_one_letter_code
_entity_poly.pdbx_strand_id
1 'polypeptide(L)'
;MQANPFRPFRRWLRPYRRQVILGLLLLFAAQCIQTVLPLLLKQAIDDASGTTAAGSGVLTIQLQWLRDISDPIEVYAGIIAGLAVIGWAVNFGMRWYFTSLSRYVEGDIRSAYVEHLVRLPLRFFHERRVGDLMSRAINDVEAIQRFLHHAFRMTLTGLLTFFLSLTLMCLIDWKLALLSLAPMPVMVLATNAVAGRVRDGYRLVQEQFATMSSRIQENLSGMRVVKANALESRQINGFEELNDQYVERNRKLVVVRSLFYPFASFLNGTSMVVVLWLGGLRVIDESLSLGAFVAFNAYLIRMSRPLMMLGRMVDEFQRSIASLARIEAVIDHPPEDRGAGADRCITGEIELRDVSFAFPGDDTPVLDRISLRIPAGDTLAIVGRVGSGKSTLARLLPRLLEPTTGELLIDGTP
;
A
#
# COMPACT_ATOMS: atom_id res chain seq x y z
N MET A 1 15.53 9.76 4.31
CA MET A 1 14.43 8.88 4.75
C MET A 1 14.22 9.12 6.24
N GLN A 2 13.03 9.56 6.67
CA GLN A 2 12.75 9.68 8.11
C GLN A 2 12.71 8.28 8.73
N ALA A 3 13.40 8.07 9.86
CA ALA A 3 13.63 6.75 10.46
C ALA A 3 12.37 6.05 11.02
N ASN A 4 11.22 6.73 11.08
CA ASN A 4 9.99 6.16 11.62
C ASN A 4 8.89 6.05 10.53
N PRO A 5 8.63 4.86 9.99
CA PRO A 5 7.60 4.66 8.96
C PRO A 5 6.17 4.93 9.46
N PHE A 6 5.96 5.01 10.77
CA PHE A 6 4.65 5.28 11.38
C PHE A 6 4.37 6.76 11.62
N ARG A 7 5.36 7.66 11.48
CA ARG A 7 5.17 9.08 11.77
C ARG A 7 4.04 9.70 10.94
N PRO A 8 3.89 9.41 9.63
CA PRO A 8 2.77 9.93 8.83
C PRO A 8 1.42 9.43 9.37
N PHE A 9 1.33 8.17 9.76
CA PHE A 9 0.10 7.52 10.23
C PHE A 9 -0.21 7.77 11.72
N ARG A 10 0.53 8.65 12.40
CA ARG A 10 0.46 8.82 13.86
C ARG A 10 -0.92 9.26 14.34
N ARG A 11 -1.64 10.08 13.56
CA ARG A 11 -3.01 10.54 13.88
C ARG A 11 -3.95 9.34 14.07
N TRP A 12 -3.88 8.38 13.15
CA TRP A 12 -4.79 7.23 13.06
C TRP A 12 -4.34 6.02 13.88
N LEU A 13 -3.04 5.84 14.11
CA LEU A 13 -2.52 4.72 14.91
C LEU A 13 -2.48 4.99 16.42
N ARG A 14 -2.67 6.25 16.84
CA ARG A 14 -2.63 6.66 18.25
C ARG A 14 -3.64 5.90 19.14
N PRO A 15 -4.90 5.71 18.75
CA PRO A 15 -5.87 4.96 19.54
C PRO A 15 -5.47 3.49 19.72
N TYR A 16 -4.79 2.91 18.73
CA TYR A 16 -4.46 1.49 18.68
C TYR A 16 -3.03 1.15 19.09
N ARG A 17 -2.34 2.03 19.82
CA ARG A 17 -0.92 1.83 20.23
C ARG A 17 -0.67 0.47 20.90
N ARG A 18 -1.60 -0.01 21.73
CA ARG A 18 -1.49 -1.33 22.39
C ARG A 18 -1.51 -2.48 21.37
N GLN A 19 -2.40 -2.43 20.39
CA GLN A 19 -2.49 -3.44 19.34
C GLN A 19 -1.25 -3.41 18.42
N VAL A 20 -0.72 -2.23 18.12
CA VAL A 20 0.54 -2.07 17.38
C VAL A 20 1.70 -2.73 18.13
N ILE A 21 1.86 -2.44 19.43
CA ILE A 21 2.94 -3.01 20.25
C ILE A 21 2.79 -4.54 20.35
N LEU A 22 1.59 -5.04 20.65
CA LEU A 22 1.34 -6.49 20.71
C LEU A 22 1.60 -7.17 19.37
N GLY A 23 1.16 -6.57 18.26
CA GLY A 23 1.43 -7.08 16.92
C GLY A 23 2.93 -7.15 16.61
N LEU A 24 3.68 -6.11 16.97
CA LEU A 24 5.14 -6.07 16.80
C LEU A 24 5.87 -7.11 17.68
N LEU A 25 5.43 -7.28 18.93
CA LEU A 25 5.99 -8.29 19.84
C LEU A 25 5.72 -9.71 19.33
N LEU A 26 4.48 -10.00 18.91
CA LEU A 26 4.13 -11.29 18.32
C LEU A 26 4.88 -11.54 17.01
N LEU A 27 5.10 -10.50 16.20
CA LEU A 27 5.91 -10.61 14.99
C LEU A 27 7.36 -10.96 15.31
N PHE A 28 7.98 -10.27 16.27
CA PHE A 28 9.34 -10.57 16.70
C PHE A 28 9.43 -12.00 17.27
N ALA A 29 8.51 -12.38 18.16
CA ALA A 29 8.43 -13.73 18.71
C ALA A 29 8.26 -14.80 17.61
N ALA A 30 7.39 -14.57 16.62
CA ALA A 30 7.20 -15.47 15.48
C ALA A 30 8.50 -15.64 14.67
N GLN A 31 9.27 -14.57 14.49
CA GLN A 31 10.55 -14.64 13.78
C GLN A 31 11.62 -15.36 14.60
N CYS A 32 11.71 -15.10 15.91
CA CYS A 32 12.61 -15.84 16.79
C CYS A 32 12.31 -17.34 16.79
N ILE A 33 11.03 -17.72 16.99
CA ILE A 33 10.58 -19.12 16.97
C ILE A 33 10.96 -19.80 15.66
N GLN A 34 10.61 -19.19 14.52
CA GLN A 34 10.93 -19.79 13.24
C GLN A 34 12.44 -19.91 13.05
N THR A 35 13.21 -18.91 13.47
CA THR A 35 14.68 -18.91 13.34
C THR A 35 15.35 -19.96 14.24
N VAL A 36 14.77 -20.32 15.38
CA VAL A 36 15.29 -21.40 16.24
C VAL A 36 15.13 -22.78 15.58
N LEU A 37 14.13 -22.99 14.73
CA LEU A 37 13.83 -24.32 14.17
C LEU A 37 15.01 -24.97 13.40
N PRO A 38 15.73 -24.28 12.49
CA PRO A 38 16.96 -24.83 11.91
C PRO A 38 18.07 -25.17 12.92
N LEU A 39 18.19 -24.46 14.05
CA LEU A 39 19.17 -24.82 15.10
C LEU A 39 18.81 -26.11 15.80
N LEU A 40 17.50 -26.34 16.04
CA LEU A 40 17.03 -27.61 16.62
C LEU A 40 17.28 -28.77 15.65
N LEU A 41 17.05 -28.55 14.35
CA LEU A 41 17.40 -29.53 13.31
C LEU A 41 18.91 -29.79 13.27
N LYS A 42 19.74 -28.76 13.41
CA LYS A 42 21.20 -28.93 13.55
C LYS A 42 21.52 -29.87 14.72
N GLN A 43 21.02 -29.56 15.92
CA GLN A 43 21.35 -30.32 17.13
C GLN A 43 20.86 -31.77 17.04
N ALA A 44 19.64 -31.98 16.53
CA ALA A 44 19.09 -33.32 16.33
C ALA A 44 19.94 -34.17 15.38
N ILE A 45 20.46 -33.56 14.30
CA ILE A 45 21.33 -34.24 13.34
C ILE A 45 22.70 -34.52 13.96
N ASP A 46 23.31 -33.52 14.61
CA ASP A 46 24.63 -33.65 15.24
C ASP A 46 24.64 -34.75 16.31
N ASP A 47 23.58 -34.82 17.13
CA ASP A 47 23.40 -35.86 18.16
C ASP A 47 23.15 -37.24 17.53
N ALA A 48 22.38 -37.32 16.44
CA ALA A 48 22.09 -38.58 15.75
C ALA A 48 23.30 -39.12 14.97
N SER A 49 24.15 -38.25 14.40
CA SER A 49 25.36 -38.66 13.67
C SER A 49 26.58 -38.86 14.57
N GLY A 50 26.49 -38.52 15.87
CA GLY A 50 27.60 -38.61 16.81
C GLY A 50 28.76 -37.64 16.52
N THR A 51 28.55 -36.67 15.62
CA THR A 51 29.58 -35.72 15.18
C THR A 51 29.48 -34.43 15.99
N THR A 52 30.17 -34.36 17.13
CA THR A 52 30.42 -33.10 17.84
C THR A 52 31.71 -32.47 17.34
N ALA A 53 31.62 -31.52 16.42
CA ALA A 53 32.78 -30.74 15.97
C ALA A 53 33.39 -29.96 17.16
N ALA A 54 34.72 -30.01 17.30
CA ALA A 54 35.50 -29.52 18.45
C ALA A 54 35.49 -28.00 18.70
N GLY A 55 34.64 -27.22 18.01
CA GLY A 55 34.65 -25.76 18.06
C GLY A 55 33.29 -25.06 18.10
N SER A 56 32.16 -25.76 18.01
CA SER A 56 30.84 -25.09 17.96
C SER A 56 30.23 -24.90 19.35
N GLY A 57 30.88 -24.11 20.22
CA GLY A 57 30.35 -23.69 21.51
C GLY A 57 29.21 -22.66 21.43
N VAL A 58 28.62 -22.44 20.25
CA VAL A 58 27.63 -21.39 20.04
C VAL A 58 26.23 -22.01 19.96
N LEU A 59 25.49 -21.84 21.06
CA LEU A 59 24.09 -22.23 21.25
C LEU A 59 23.80 -23.74 21.15
N THR A 60 24.51 -24.54 21.95
CA THR A 60 23.97 -25.84 22.40
C THR A 60 22.90 -25.54 23.44
N ILE A 61 21.63 -25.80 23.13
CA ILE A 61 20.60 -25.85 24.16
C ILE A 61 20.92 -27.11 24.94
N GLN A 62 21.60 -26.97 26.09
CA GLN A 62 21.97 -28.10 26.94
C GLN A 62 20.69 -28.69 27.54
N LEU A 63 20.03 -29.57 26.78
CA LEU A 63 18.95 -30.44 27.24
C LEU A 63 19.55 -31.69 27.89
N GLN A 64 20.62 -31.51 28.67
CA GLN A 64 21.40 -32.61 29.24
C GLN A 64 20.55 -33.48 30.18
N TRP A 65 19.56 -32.87 30.83
CA TRP A 65 18.56 -33.52 31.69
C TRP A 65 17.49 -34.32 30.93
N LEU A 66 17.39 -34.19 29.60
CA LEU A 66 16.46 -34.96 28.75
C LEU A 66 17.12 -36.15 28.05
N ARG A 67 18.46 -36.18 27.98
CA ARG A 67 19.22 -37.30 27.38
C ARG A 67 19.09 -38.61 28.18
N ASP A 68 18.78 -38.52 29.47
CA ASP A 68 18.64 -39.69 30.34
C ASP A 68 17.24 -40.33 30.30
N ILE A 69 16.25 -39.71 29.62
CA ILE A 69 14.82 -40.06 29.75
C ILE A 69 14.27 -40.82 28.53
N SER A 70 14.77 -40.58 27.31
CA SER A 70 14.27 -41.19 26.07
C SER A 70 15.27 -41.04 24.92
N ASP A 71 15.03 -41.74 23.79
CA ASP A 71 15.84 -41.58 22.58
C ASP A 71 15.92 -40.09 22.17
N PRO A 72 17.13 -39.53 21.94
CA PRO A 72 17.31 -38.09 21.75
C PRO A 72 16.49 -37.55 20.57
N ILE A 73 16.27 -38.37 19.53
CA ILE A 73 15.50 -38.01 18.34
C ILE A 73 14.02 -37.76 18.66
N GLU A 74 13.41 -38.56 19.53
CA GLU A 74 11.98 -38.39 19.90
C GLU A 74 11.76 -37.10 20.68
N VAL A 75 12.69 -36.74 21.56
CA VAL A 75 12.68 -35.46 22.30
C VAL A 75 12.77 -34.28 21.34
N TYR A 76 13.73 -34.31 20.41
CA TYR A 76 13.87 -33.25 19.42
C TYR A 76 12.63 -33.13 18.53
N ALA A 77 12.06 -34.25 18.10
CA ALA A 77 10.82 -34.27 17.32
C ALA A 77 9.65 -33.66 18.12
N GLY A 78 9.50 -34.00 19.40
CA GLY A 78 8.49 -33.44 20.30
C GLY A 78 8.65 -31.93 20.51
N ILE A 79 9.89 -31.45 20.73
CA ILE A 79 10.18 -30.01 20.86
C ILE A 79 9.89 -29.27 19.56
N ILE A 80 10.32 -29.81 18.42
CA ILE A 80 10.05 -29.24 17.10
C ILE A 80 8.55 -29.16 16.84
N ALA A 81 7.80 -30.23 17.13
CA ALA A 81 6.35 -30.25 16.98
C ALA A 81 5.66 -29.22 17.90
N GLY A 82 6.04 -29.18 19.18
CA GLY A 82 5.52 -28.19 20.14
C GLY A 82 5.83 -26.76 19.71
N LEU A 83 7.06 -26.49 19.27
CA LEU A 83 7.49 -25.19 18.79
C LEU A 83 6.78 -24.81 17.46
N ALA A 84 6.47 -25.77 16.61
CA ALA A 84 5.68 -25.55 15.39
C ALA A 84 4.23 -25.15 15.73
N VAL A 85 3.60 -25.78 16.72
CA VAL A 85 2.25 -25.43 17.19
C VAL A 85 2.26 -24.03 17.84
N ILE A 86 3.24 -23.73 18.71
CA ILE A 86 3.39 -22.40 19.30
C ILE A 86 3.65 -21.37 18.19
N GLY A 87 4.54 -21.67 17.26
CA GLY A 87 4.86 -20.82 16.11
C GLY A 87 3.63 -20.54 15.25
N TRP A 88 2.77 -21.54 15.04
CA TRP A 88 1.48 -21.37 14.36
C TRP A 88 0.55 -20.43 15.15
N ALA A 89 0.37 -20.65 16.45
CA ALA A 89 -0.49 -19.82 17.29
C ALA A 89 -0.01 -18.36 17.36
N VAL A 90 1.31 -18.13 17.51
CA VAL A 90 1.91 -16.80 17.51
C VAL A 90 1.77 -16.14 16.14
N ASN A 91 1.98 -16.86 15.03
CA ASN A 91 1.74 -16.33 13.69
C ASN A 91 0.27 -15.98 13.45
N PHE A 92 -0.64 -16.81 13.93
CA PHE A 92 -2.08 -16.55 13.85
C PHE A 92 -2.43 -15.27 14.61
N GLY A 93 -2.01 -15.16 15.87
CA GLY A 93 -2.21 -13.97 16.69
C GLY A 93 -1.61 -12.72 16.04
N MET A 94 -0.36 -12.78 15.57
CA MET A 94 0.27 -11.70 14.82
C MET A 94 -0.59 -11.27 13.62
N ARG A 95 -1.02 -12.21 12.77
CA ARG A 95 -1.84 -11.92 11.59
C ARG A 95 -3.18 -11.31 11.98
N TRP A 96 -3.81 -11.81 13.05
CA TRP A 96 -5.05 -11.29 13.59
C TRP A 96 -4.88 -9.82 14.00
N TYR A 97 -3.92 -9.50 14.86
CA TYR A 97 -3.69 -8.12 15.33
C TYR A 97 -3.40 -7.15 14.18
N PHE A 98 -2.51 -7.49 13.24
CA PHE A 98 -2.21 -6.61 12.09
C PHE A 98 -3.42 -6.41 11.17
N THR A 99 -4.21 -7.46 10.94
CA THR A 99 -5.40 -7.38 10.08
C THR A 99 -6.48 -6.55 10.76
N SER A 100 -6.80 -6.84 12.02
CA SER A 100 -7.80 -6.10 12.80
C SER A 100 -7.43 -4.63 12.93
N LEU A 101 -6.18 -4.32 13.31
CA LEU A 101 -5.67 -2.94 13.36
C LEU A 101 -5.92 -2.20 12.04
N SER A 102 -5.58 -2.83 10.91
CA SER A 102 -5.75 -2.19 9.61
C SER A 102 -7.21 -1.90 9.27
N ARG A 103 -8.14 -2.79 9.67
CA ARG A 103 -9.58 -2.64 9.44
C ARG A 103 -10.19 -1.56 10.32
N TYR A 104 -9.77 -1.46 11.58
CA TYR A 104 -10.20 -0.38 12.46
C TYR A 104 -9.73 0.98 11.95
N VAL A 105 -8.45 1.08 11.56
CA VAL A 105 -7.91 2.31 10.95
C VAL A 105 -8.62 2.64 9.63
N GLU A 106 -8.92 1.65 8.79
CA GLU A 106 -9.72 1.84 7.56
C GLU A 106 -11.10 2.43 7.89
N GLY A 107 -11.78 1.87 8.89
CA GLY A 107 -13.09 2.32 9.35
C GLY A 107 -13.07 3.75 9.90
N ASP A 108 -12.09 4.08 10.74
CA ASP A 108 -11.94 5.41 11.33
C ASP A 108 -11.65 6.47 10.27
N ILE A 109 -10.74 6.18 9.33
CA ILE A 109 -10.42 7.10 8.23
C ILE A 109 -11.65 7.31 7.36
N ARG A 110 -12.35 6.23 6.96
CA ARG A 110 -13.54 6.34 6.09
C ARG A 110 -14.67 7.10 6.79
N SER A 111 -14.89 6.85 8.07
CA SER A 111 -15.94 7.52 8.85
C SER A 111 -15.64 9.01 8.98
N ALA A 112 -14.43 9.36 9.40
CA ALA A 112 -14.01 10.76 9.50
C ALA A 112 -14.02 11.48 8.15
N TYR A 113 -13.61 10.80 7.07
CA TYR A 113 -13.62 11.36 5.72
C TYR A 113 -15.04 11.68 5.24
N VAL A 114 -15.99 10.75 5.44
CA VAL A 114 -17.39 10.93 5.03
C VAL A 114 -18.11 11.94 5.94
N GLU A 115 -17.91 11.87 7.26
CA GLU A 115 -18.47 12.84 8.20
C GLU A 115 -18.01 14.27 7.91
N HIS A 116 -16.74 14.43 7.52
CA HIS A 116 -16.21 15.73 7.15
C HIS A 116 -16.70 16.20 5.78
N LEU A 117 -16.77 15.30 4.79
CA LEU A 117 -17.27 15.60 3.45
C LEU A 117 -18.64 16.27 3.47
N VAL A 118 -19.59 15.74 4.26
CA VAL A 118 -20.95 16.30 4.35
C VAL A 118 -21.04 17.64 5.07
N ARG A 119 -19.93 18.11 5.65
CA ARG A 119 -19.81 19.43 6.30
C ARG A 119 -19.02 20.43 5.46
N LEU A 120 -18.52 20.05 4.28
CA LEU A 120 -17.76 20.95 3.42
C LEU A 120 -18.70 21.89 2.65
N PRO A 121 -18.28 23.14 2.40
CA PRO A 121 -19.08 24.11 1.67
C PRO A 121 -19.31 23.64 0.23
N LEU A 122 -20.46 24.00 -0.36
CA LEU A 122 -20.82 23.55 -1.72
C LEU A 122 -19.76 23.94 -2.78
N ARG A 123 -19.09 25.08 -2.60
CA ARG A 123 -17.98 25.54 -3.45
C ARG A 123 -16.89 24.49 -3.62
N PHE A 124 -16.57 23.73 -2.57
CA PHE A 124 -15.57 22.66 -2.62
C PHE A 124 -15.91 21.59 -3.67
N PHE A 125 -17.21 21.28 -3.82
CA PHE A 125 -17.70 20.28 -4.77
C PHE A 125 -17.80 20.80 -6.21
N HIS A 126 -17.85 22.12 -6.41
CA HIS A 126 -17.77 22.71 -7.76
C HIS A 126 -16.33 22.72 -8.29
N GLU A 127 -15.34 22.91 -7.41
CA GLU A 127 -13.92 22.95 -7.77
C GLU A 127 -13.32 21.54 -7.99
N ARG A 128 -14.01 20.47 -7.56
CA ARG A 128 -13.50 19.10 -7.61
C ARG A 128 -14.47 18.12 -8.25
N ARG A 129 -13.93 17.16 -8.99
CA ARG A 129 -14.72 16.08 -9.59
C ARG A 129 -15.19 15.12 -8.48
N VAL A 130 -16.49 14.86 -8.43
CA VAL A 130 -17.08 13.90 -7.47
C VAL A 130 -16.41 12.52 -7.53
N GLY A 131 -16.06 12.06 -8.73
CA GLY A 131 -15.33 10.80 -8.92
C GLY A 131 -13.96 10.75 -8.22
N ASP A 132 -13.25 11.88 -8.13
CA ASP A 132 -11.98 11.96 -7.41
C ASP A 132 -12.19 11.79 -5.90
N LEU A 133 -13.19 12.47 -5.33
CA LEU A 133 -13.57 12.33 -3.92
C LEU A 133 -13.98 10.88 -3.57
N MET A 134 -14.77 10.25 -4.44
CA MET A 134 -15.15 8.84 -4.29
C MET A 134 -13.95 7.90 -4.35
N SER A 135 -13.01 8.16 -5.28
CA SER A 135 -11.81 7.36 -5.40
C SER A 135 -10.92 7.46 -4.16
N ARG A 136 -10.89 8.61 -3.49
CA ARG A 136 -10.17 8.79 -2.21
C ARG A 136 -10.82 7.99 -1.09
N ALA A 137 -12.16 8.01 -0.98
CA ALA A 137 -12.89 7.26 0.05
C ALA A 137 -12.73 5.72 -0.05
N ILE A 138 -12.43 5.23 -1.25
CA ILE A 138 -12.33 3.80 -1.57
C ILE A 138 -10.87 3.40 -1.74
N ASN A 139 -10.25 3.81 -2.85
CA ASN A 139 -8.94 3.33 -3.30
C ASN A 139 -7.80 3.82 -2.40
N ASP A 140 -7.83 5.09 -1.99
CA ASP A 140 -6.75 5.67 -1.17
C ASP A 140 -6.79 5.11 0.26
N VAL A 141 -7.98 4.97 0.82
CA VAL A 141 -8.20 4.30 2.11
C VAL A 141 -7.73 2.85 2.05
N GLU A 142 -8.08 2.11 0.98
CA GLU A 142 -7.62 0.73 0.78
C GLU A 142 -6.09 0.65 0.62
N ALA A 143 -5.45 1.61 -0.05
CA ALA A 143 -3.99 1.64 -0.16
C ALA A 143 -3.29 1.77 1.19
N ILE A 144 -3.84 2.59 2.10
CA ILE A 144 -3.35 2.73 3.48
C ILE A 144 -3.56 1.43 4.26
N GLN A 145 -4.77 0.86 4.15
CA GLN A 145 -5.10 -0.40 4.81
C GLN A 145 -4.15 -1.53 4.38
N ARG A 146 -3.97 -1.73 3.07
CA ARG A 146 -3.06 -2.73 2.50
C ARG A 146 -1.63 -2.57 2.98
N PHE A 147 -1.15 -1.32 3.08
CA PHE A 147 0.17 -1.05 3.63
C PHE A 147 0.28 -1.51 5.10
N LEU A 148 -0.68 -1.15 5.94
CA LEU A 148 -0.66 -1.45 7.37
C LEU A 148 -0.72 -2.96 7.69
N HIS A 149 -1.52 -3.75 6.97
CA HIS A 149 -1.64 -5.20 7.27
C HIS A 149 -0.67 -6.09 6.49
N HIS A 150 -0.33 -5.75 5.24
CA HIS A 150 0.43 -6.61 4.35
C HIS A 150 1.85 -6.11 4.15
N ALA A 151 2.02 -4.93 3.55
CA ALA A 151 3.32 -4.40 3.14
C ALA A 151 4.27 -4.26 4.34
N PHE A 152 3.77 -3.62 5.40
CA PHE A 152 4.53 -3.36 6.62
C PHE A 152 4.95 -4.67 7.29
N ARG A 153 3.99 -5.60 7.47
CA ARG A 153 4.25 -6.91 8.08
C ARG A 153 5.28 -7.71 7.29
N MET A 154 5.13 -7.78 5.97
CA MET A 154 6.06 -8.49 5.09
C MET A 154 7.46 -7.88 5.12
N THR A 155 7.56 -6.54 5.14
CA THR A 155 8.82 -5.81 5.25
C THR A 155 9.55 -6.15 6.55
N LEU A 156 8.86 -6.03 7.68
CA LEU A 156 9.46 -6.28 8.99
C LEU A 156 9.83 -7.76 9.17
N THR A 157 8.95 -8.67 8.71
CA THR A 157 9.21 -10.11 8.69
C THR A 157 10.47 -10.43 7.87
N GLY A 158 10.57 -9.84 6.68
CA GLY A 158 11.70 -10.05 5.77
C GLY A 158 13.03 -9.54 6.35
N LEU A 159 13.03 -8.32 6.90
CA LEU A 159 14.20 -7.74 7.55
C LEU A 159 14.65 -8.57 8.76
N LEU A 160 13.72 -8.94 9.65
CA LEU A 160 14.05 -9.78 10.80
C LEU A 160 14.55 -11.15 10.38
N THR A 161 13.91 -11.79 9.39
CA THR A 161 14.38 -13.07 8.84
C THR A 161 15.81 -12.94 8.32
N PHE A 162 16.10 -11.87 7.56
CA PHE A 162 17.42 -11.62 7.00
C PHE A 162 18.47 -11.42 8.10
N PHE A 163 18.25 -10.50 9.04
CA PHE A 163 19.22 -10.19 10.09
C PHE A 163 19.39 -11.34 11.07
N LEU A 164 18.31 -11.98 11.55
CA LEU A 164 18.41 -13.12 12.47
C LEU A 164 19.12 -14.31 11.81
N SER A 165 18.79 -14.64 10.57
CA SER A 165 19.45 -15.74 9.84
C SER A 165 20.92 -15.42 9.57
N LEU A 166 21.24 -14.20 9.14
CA LEU A 166 22.61 -13.74 8.93
C LEU A 166 23.44 -13.83 10.22
N THR A 167 22.90 -13.34 11.34
CA THR A 167 23.58 -13.41 12.64
C THR A 167 23.87 -14.86 13.02
N LEU A 168 22.89 -15.77 12.91
CA LEU A 168 23.11 -17.18 13.26
C LEU A 168 24.06 -17.89 12.29
N MET A 169 24.00 -17.60 11.00
CA MET A 169 24.97 -18.14 10.03
C MET A 169 26.39 -17.67 10.34
N CYS A 170 26.58 -16.39 10.67
CA CYS A 170 27.89 -15.86 11.06
C CYS A 170 28.41 -16.45 12.37
N LEU A 171 27.52 -16.75 13.31
CA LEU A 171 27.84 -17.42 14.56
C LEU A 171 28.26 -18.89 14.36
N ILE A 172 27.77 -19.56 13.32
CA ILE A 172 28.19 -20.92 12.96
C ILE A 172 29.52 -20.89 12.20
N ASP A 173 29.59 -20.14 11.08
CA ASP A 173 30.81 -19.94 10.30
C ASP A 173 30.68 -18.66 9.47
N TRP A 174 31.31 -17.57 9.93
CA TRP A 174 31.26 -16.28 9.25
C TRP A 174 31.89 -16.28 7.85
N LYS A 175 32.89 -17.13 7.59
CA LYS A 175 33.53 -17.22 6.27
C LYS A 175 32.59 -17.91 5.28
N LEU A 176 31.96 -19.02 5.69
CA LEU A 176 30.94 -19.69 4.87
C LEU A 176 29.73 -18.79 4.62
N ALA A 177 29.29 -18.06 5.65
CA ALA A 177 28.18 -17.11 5.55
C ALA A 177 28.46 -16.04 4.48
N LEU A 178 29.63 -15.39 4.55
CA LEU A 178 30.00 -14.34 3.60
C LEU A 178 30.09 -14.86 2.15
N LEU A 179 30.71 -16.03 1.95
CA LEU A 179 30.87 -16.63 0.62
C LEU A 179 29.53 -17.10 0.03
N SER A 180 28.69 -17.72 0.85
CA SER A 180 27.36 -18.19 0.42
C SER A 180 26.39 -17.03 0.12
N LEU A 181 26.58 -15.88 0.76
CA LEU A 181 25.79 -14.67 0.53
C LEU A 181 26.35 -13.76 -0.57
N ALA A 182 27.56 -14.00 -1.08
CA ALA A 182 28.15 -13.19 -2.14
C ALA A 182 27.28 -13.03 -3.41
N PRO A 183 26.46 -14.03 -3.83
CA PRO A 183 25.50 -13.84 -4.92
C PRO A 183 24.31 -12.92 -4.59
N MET A 184 23.99 -12.71 -3.31
CA MET A 184 22.80 -11.98 -2.87
C MET A 184 22.83 -10.46 -3.16
N PRO A 185 23.96 -9.74 -3.00
CA PRO A 185 24.09 -8.36 -3.49
C PRO A 185 23.74 -8.21 -4.98
N VAL A 186 24.12 -9.17 -5.83
CA VAL A 186 23.77 -9.19 -7.26
C VAL A 186 22.26 -9.31 -7.44
N MET A 187 21.59 -10.13 -6.63
CA MET A 187 20.12 -10.22 -6.62
C MET A 187 19.46 -8.88 -6.31
N VAL A 188 19.96 -8.14 -5.31
CA VAL A 188 19.40 -6.84 -4.94
C VAL A 188 19.53 -5.83 -6.09
N LEU A 189 20.71 -5.77 -6.71
CA LEU A 189 20.95 -4.89 -7.87
C LEU A 189 20.06 -5.28 -9.06
N ALA A 190 19.96 -6.58 -9.36
CA ALA A 190 19.10 -7.09 -10.43
C ALA A 190 17.62 -6.79 -10.16
N THR A 191 17.16 -6.95 -8.91
CA THR A 191 15.78 -6.64 -8.51
C THR A 191 15.45 -5.17 -8.77
N ASN A 192 16.35 -4.25 -8.39
CA ASN A 192 16.14 -2.82 -8.63
C ASN A 192 16.13 -2.47 -10.11
N ALA A 193 17.08 -3.02 -10.88
CA ALA A 193 17.17 -2.80 -12.33
C ALA A 193 15.97 -3.35 -13.10
N VAL A 194 15.47 -4.53 -12.71
CA VAL A 194 14.28 -5.16 -13.30
C VAL A 194 13.02 -4.41 -12.89
N ALA A 195 12.89 -4.00 -11.62
CA ALA A 195 11.73 -3.25 -11.14
C ALA A 195 11.51 -1.95 -11.93
N GLY A 196 12.59 -1.19 -12.21
CA GLY A 196 12.54 0.00 -13.05
C GLY A 196 12.04 -0.30 -14.47
N ARG A 197 12.65 -1.28 -15.14
CA ARG A 197 12.26 -1.68 -16.51
C ARG A 197 10.83 -2.21 -16.59
N VAL A 198 10.39 -2.97 -15.60
CA VAL A 198 9.02 -3.47 -15.51
C VAL A 198 8.05 -2.30 -15.35
N ARG A 199 8.37 -1.29 -14.54
CA ARG A 199 7.55 -0.09 -14.35
C ARG A 199 7.39 0.70 -15.64
N ASP A 200 8.49 0.95 -16.36
CA ASP A 200 8.43 1.64 -17.66
C ASP A 200 7.69 0.81 -18.72
N GLY A 201 7.90 -0.51 -18.76
CA GLY A 201 7.18 -1.40 -19.66
C GLY A 201 5.67 -1.41 -19.39
N TYR A 202 5.24 -1.43 -18.12
CA TYR A 202 3.83 -1.30 -17.76
C TYR A 202 3.24 0.04 -18.21
N ARG A 203 3.99 1.15 -18.08
CA ARG A 203 3.56 2.47 -18.56
C ARG A 203 3.28 2.43 -20.07
N LEU A 204 4.23 1.92 -20.86
CA LEU A 204 4.09 1.83 -22.32
C LEU A 204 2.93 0.92 -22.77
N VAL A 205 2.69 -0.18 -22.06
CA VAL A 205 1.56 -1.08 -22.31
C VAL A 205 0.23 -0.40 -21.99
N GLN A 206 0.15 0.34 -20.88
CA GLN A 206 -1.06 1.08 -20.49
C GLN A 206 -1.36 2.23 -21.46
N GLU A 207 -0.35 2.98 -21.89
CA GLU A 207 -0.51 4.02 -22.92
C GLU A 207 -1.07 3.45 -24.22
N GLN A 208 -0.55 2.31 -24.69
CA GLN A 208 -1.07 1.66 -25.90
C GLN A 208 -2.50 1.15 -25.71
N PHE A 209 -2.80 0.58 -24.54
CA PHE A 209 -4.16 0.14 -24.21
C PHE A 209 -5.16 1.32 -24.22
N ALA A 210 -4.74 2.48 -23.72
CA ALA A 210 -5.55 3.70 -23.79
C ALA A 210 -5.78 4.15 -25.24
N THR A 211 -4.75 4.13 -26.09
CA THR A 211 -4.89 4.42 -27.54
C THR A 211 -5.88 3.47 -28.22
N MET A 212 -5.76 2.16 -27.98
CA MET A 212 -6.70 1.17 -28.51
C MET A 212 -8.13 1.41 -28.03
N SER A 213 -8.30 1.67 -26.74
CA SER A 213 -9.62 1.91 -26.12
C SER A 213 -10.28 3.16 -26.69
N SER A 214 -9.51 4.24 -26.86
CA SER A 214 -9.98 5.47 -27.50
C SER A 214 -10.42 5.22 -28.94
N ARG A 215 -9.69 4.39 -29.71
CA ARG A 215 -10.08 4.06 -31.09
C ARG A 215 -11.36 3.26 -31.15
N ILE A 216 -11.56 2.31 -30.24
CA ILE A 216 -12.83 1.58 -30.11
C ILE A 216 -13.96 2.55 -29.77
N GLN A 217 -13.74 3.45 -28.80
CA GLN A 217 -14.75 4.42 -28.39
C GLN A 217 -15.16 5.37 -29.54
N GLU A 218 -14.19 5.85 -30.31
CA GLU A 218 -14.42 6.66 -31.52
C GLU A 218 -15.26 5.89 -32.55
N ASN A 219 -14.91 4.64 -32.84
CA ASN A 219 -15.64 3.80 -33.80
C ASN A 219 -17.07 3.49 -33.34
N LEU A 220 -17.29 3.19 -32.05
CA LEU A 220 -18.61 2.92 -31.49
C LEU A 220 -19.49 4.18 -31.49
N SER A 221 -18.92 5.32 -31.13
CA SER A 221 -19.63 6.61 -31.11
C SER A 221 -19.96 7.07 -32.54
N GLY A 222 -19.04 6.83 -33.48
CA GLY A 222 -19.14 7.16 -34.91
C GLY A 222 -19.73 6.05 -35.78
N MET A 223 -20.37 5.02 -35.21
CA MET A 223 -20.76 3.81 -35.95
C MET A 223 -21.61 4.10 -37.18
N ARG A 224 -22.49 5.10 -37.12
CA ARG A 224 -23.29 5.54 -38.28
C ARG A 224 -22.43 6.03 -39.44
N VAL A 225 -21.36 6.77 -39.17
CA VAL A 225 -20.44 7.28 -40.19
C VAL A 225 -19.62 6.14 -40.78
N VAL A 226 -19.15 5.21 -39.94
CA VAL A 226 -18.41 4.02 -40.39
C VAL A 226 -19.28 3.19 -41.33
N LYS A 227 -20.54 2.92 -40.97
CA LYS A 227 -21.49 2.16 -41.79
C LYS A 227 -21.90 2.90 -43.07
N ALA A 228 -22.23 4.18 -42.97
CA ALA A 228 -22.65 4.98 -44.13
C ALA A 228 -21.58 5.09 -45.21
N ASN A 229 -20.30 5.01 -44.84
CA ASN A 229 -19.16 5.10 -45.75
C ASN A 229 -18.49 3.74 -46.04
N ALA A 230 -19.08 2.62 -45.60
CA ALA A 230 -18.54 1.26 -45.76
C ALA A 230 -17.06 1.12 -45.34
N LEU A 231 -16.68 1.72 -44.19
CA LEU A 231 -15.29 1.81 -43.72
C LEU A 231 -14.89 0.68 -42.76
N GLU A 232 -15.71 -0.34 -42.55
CA GLU A 232 -15.49 -1.37 -41.51
C GLU A 232 -14.13 -2.05 -41.64
N SER A 233 -13.79 -2.56 -42.84
CA SER A 233 -12.50 -3.22 -43.06
C SER A 233 -11.32 -2.30 -42.81
N ARG A 234 -11.41 -1.01 -43.19
CA ARG A 234 -10.35 -0.03 -42.91
C ARG A 234 -10.20 0.19 -41.39
N GLN A 235 -11.29 0.24 -40.65
CA GLN A 235 -11.26 0.40 -39.20
C GLN A 235 -10.71 -0.84 -38.48
N ILE A 236 -11.06 -2.04 -38.96
CA ILE A 236 -10.52 -3.31 -38.45
C ILE A 236 -9.02 -3.35 -38.68
N ASN A 237 -8.54 -3.12 -39.90
CA ASN A 237 -7.11 -3.15 -40.21
C ASN A 237 -6.32 -2.11 -39.39
N GLY A 238 -6.86 -0.90 -39.22
CA GLY A 238 -6.23 0.12 -38.37
C GLY A 238 -6.21 -0.26 -36.88
N PHE A 239 -7.21 -1.01 -36.41
CA PHE A 239 -7.22 -1.55 -35.05
C PHE A 239 -6.23 -2.71 -34.88
N GLU A 240 -6.10 -3.59 -35.87
CA GLU A 240 -5.11 -4.68 -35.87
C GLU A 240 -3.69 -4.15 -35.68
N GLU A 241 -3.32 -3.07 -36.39
CA GLU A 241 -1.99 -2.45 -36.24
C GLU A 241 -1.75 -1.94 -34.80
N LEU A 242 -2.76 -1.31 -34.18
CA LEU A 242 -2.67 -0.86 -32.78
C LEU A 242 -2.59 -2.04 -31.80
N ASN A 243 -3.30 -3.13 -32.09
CA ASN A 243 -3.27 -4.35 -31.31
C ASN A 243 -1.92 -5.06 -31.42
N ASP A 244 -1.31 -5.12 -32.59
CA ASP A 244 0.01 -5.71 -32.79
C ASP A 244 1.09 -4.94 -32.02
N GLN A 245 1.02 -3.60 -32.03
CA GLN A 245 1.88 -2.77 -31.19
C GLN A 245 1.68 -3.04 -29.69
N TYR A 246 0.44 -3.27 -29.26
CA TYR A 246 0.13 -3.66 -27.88
C TYR A 246 0.74 -5.00 -27.52
N VAL A 247 0.57 -6.01 -28.38
CA VAL A 247 1.15 -7.35 -28.22
C VAL A 247 2.67 -7.27 -28.14
N GLU A 248 3.33 -6.52 -29.02
CA GLU A 248 4.79 -6.40 -29.02
C GLU A 248 5.33 -5.70 -27.76
N ARG A 249 4.67 -4.63 -27.30
CA ARG A 249 5.02 -3.96 -26.03
C ARG A 249 4.86 -4.92 -24.85
N ASN A 250 3.77 -5.69 -24.83
CA ASN A 250 3.51 -6.67 -23.78
C ASN A 250 4.54 -7.82 -23.82
N ARG A 251 4.92 -8.29 -25.02
CA ARG A 251 5.97 -9.30 -25.20
C ARG A 251 7.31 -8.83 -24.62
N LYS A 252 7.74 -7.60 -24.90
CA LYS A 252 8.96 -7.01 -24.33
C LYS A 252 8.89 -6.97 -22.78
N LEU A 253 7.76 -6.54 -22.23
CA LEU A 253 7.53 -6.53 -20.78
C LEU A 253 7.61 -7.95 -20.18
N VAL A 254 6.95 -8.91 -20.82
CA VAL A 254 6.96 -10.32 -20.38
C VAL A 254 8.35 -10.90 -20.40
N VAL A 255 9.17 -10.65 -21.43
CA VAL A 255 10.56 -11.14 -21.49
C VAL A 255 11.37 -10.64 -20.29
N VAL A 256 11.32 -9.33 -20.00
CA VAL A 256 12.04 -8.74 -18.87
C VAL A 256 11.58 -9.36 -17.54
N ARG A 257 10.27 -9.54 -17.36
CA ARG A 257 9.69 -10.09 -16.14
C ARG A 257 9.99 -11.59 -15.97
N SER A 258 9.89 -12.36 -17.05
CA SER A 258 10.03 -13.82 -17.03
C SER A 258 11.46 -14.27 -16.77
N LEU A 259 12.46 -13.48 -17.16
CA LEU A 259 13.88 -13.79 -16.87
C LEU A 259 14.26 -13.59 -15.41
N PHE A 260 13.49 -12.82 -14.64
CA PHE A 260 13.81 -12.51 -13.25
C PHE A 260 13.80 -13.74 -12.34
N TYR A 261 12.76 -14.58 -12.40
CA TYR A 261 12.66 -15.76 -11.53
C TYR A 261 13.72 -16.83 -11.85
N PRO A 262 13.99 -17.19 -13.11
CA PRO A 262 15.10 -18.08 -13.46
C PRO A 262 16.46 -17.53 -13.02
N PHE A 263 16.71 -16.23 -13.21
CA PHE A 263 17.94 -15.60 -12.74
C PHE A 263 18.06 -15.65 -11.21
N ALA A 264 16.95 -15.40 -10.50
CA ALA A 264 16.91 -15.50 -9.04
C ALA A 264 17.18 -16.94 -8.55
N SER A 265 16.57 -17.93 -9.19
CA SER A 265 16.83 -19.35 -8.94
C SER A 265 18.27 -19.73 -9.24
N PHE A 266 18.88 -19.20 -10.30
CA PHE A 266 20.29 -19.41 -10.62
C PHE A 266 21.20 -18.88 -9.51
N LEU A 267 20.98 -17.64 -9.02
CA LEU A 267 21.78 -17.09 -7.93
C LEU A 267 21.62 -17.89 -6.63
N ASN A 268 20.40 -18.34 -6.31
CA ASN A 268 20.15 -19.20 -5.16
C ASN A 268 20.87 -20.57 -5.32
N GLY A 269 20.77 -21.18 -6.51
CA GLY A 269 21.49 -22.40 -6.85
C GLY A 269 23.00 -22.24 -6.71
N THR A 270 23.57 -21.12 -7.14
CA THR A 270 24.98 -20.79 -6.94
C THR A 270 25.36 -20.72 -5.46
N SER A 271 24.55 -20.04 -4.63
CA SER A 271 24.76 -20.03 -3.17
C SER A 271 24.72 -21.44 -2.57
N MET A 272 23.81 -22.29 -3.04
CA MET A 272 23.66 -23.67 -2.58
C MET A 272 24.85 -24.55 -3.02
N VAL A 273 25.38 -24.36 -4.23
CA VAL A 273 26.61 -25.01 -4.71
C VAL A 273 27.82 -24.58 -3.87
N VAL A 274 27.95 -23.29 -3.56
CA VAL A 274 29.03 -22.78 -2.68
C VAL A 274 28.97 -23.42 -1.30
N VAL A 275 27.77 -23.55 -0.71
CA VAL A 275 27.61 -24.23 0.57
C VAL A 275 27.92 -25.71 0.45
N LEU A 276 27.38 -26.42 -0.56
CA LEU A 276 27.65 -27.83 -0.78
C LEU A 276 29.15 -28.11 -0.95
N TRP A 277 29.84 -27.29 -1.73
CA TRP A 277 31.27 -27.46 -1.96
C TRP A 277 32.11 -27.08 -0.74
N LEU A 278 32.09 -25.81 -0.33
CA LEU A 278 32.97 -25.33 0.74
C LEU A 278 32.51 -25.79 2.12
N GLY A 279 31.20 -25.84 2.35
CA GLY A 279 30.63 -26.39 3.58
C GLY A 279 30.83 -27.90 3.66
N GLY A 280 30.68 -28.62 2.54
CA GLY A 280 30.95 -30.06 2.48
C GLY A 280 32.41 -30.39 2.81
N LEU A 281 33.37 -29.66 2.24
CA LEU A 281 34.80 -29.80 2.58
C LEU A 281 35.04 -29.55 4.08
N ARG A 282 34.39 -28.53 4.66
CA ARG A 282 34.50 -28.26 6.10
C ARG A 282 33.90 -29.33 6.98
N VAL A 283 32.87 -30.03 6.51
CA VAL A 283 32.31 -31.21 7.21
C VAL A 283 33.28 -32.40 7.13
N ILE A 284 33.92 -32.61 5.98
CA ILE A 284 34.94 -33.66 5.79
C ILE A 284 36.15 -33.40 6.70
N ASP A 285 36.61 -32.16 6.81
CA ASP A 285 37.73 -31.75 7.67
C ASP A 285 37.32 -31.57 9.16
N GLU A 286 36.11 -32.02 9.54
CA GLU A 286 35.53 -31.94 10.90
C GLU A 286 35.44 -30.53 11.53
N SER A 287 35.71 -29.49 10.74
CA SER A 287 35.62 -28.08 11.16
C SER A 287 34.17 -27.56 11.25
N LEU A 288 33.23 -28.24 10.59
CA LEU A 288 31.80 -27.96 10.60
C LEU A 288 31.02 -29.24 10.85
N SER A 289 30.00 -29.22 11.71
CA SER A 289 29.15 -30.39 11.93
C SER A 289 28.15 -30.60 10.80
N LEU A 290 27.69 -31.85 10.59
CA LEU A 290 26.70 -32.17 9.56
C LEU A 290 25.37 -31.43 9.78
N GLY A 291 24.93 -31.31 11.02
CA GLY A 291 23.76 -30.53 11.39
C GLY A 291 23.96 -29.04 11.11
N ALA A 292 25.15 -28.49 11.36
CA ALA A 292 25.45 -27.09 11.03
C ALA A 292 25.34 -26.82 9.53
N PHE A 293 25.81 -27.76 8.70
CA PHE A 293 25.64 -27.71 7.25
C PHE A 293 24.16 -27.69 6.82
N VAL A 294 23.33 -28.55 7.42
CA VAL A 294 21.88 -28.59 7.13
C VAL A 294 21.18 -27.31 7.56
N ALA A 295 21.50 -26.79 8.76
CA ALA A 295 20.96 -25.51 9.22
C ALA A 295 21.36 -24.34 8.31
N PHE A 296 22.60 -24.32 7.82
CA PHE A 296 23.09 -23.34 6.85
C PHE A 296 22.22 -23.29 5.58
N ASN A 297 21.91 -24.44 5.00
CA ASN A 297 21.04 -24.55 3.83
C ASN A 297 19.62 -24.06 4.14
N ALA A 298 19.06 -24.42 5.30
CA ALA A 298 17.74 -23.96 5.72
C ALA A 298 17.67 -22.42 5.88
N TYR A 299 18.71 -21.78 6.42
CA TYR A 299 18.78 -20.32 6.52
C TYR A 299 18.89 -19.64 5.15
N LEU A 300 19.70 -20.17 4.24
CA LEU A 300 19.81 -19.62 2.87
C LEU A 300 18.47 -19.62 2.13
N ILE A 301 17.73 -20.74 2.19
CA ILE A 301 16.41 -20.83 1.55
C ILE A 301 15.47 -19.75 2.12
N ARG A 302 15.50 -19.53 3.44
CA ARG A 302 14.65 -18.54 4.09
C ARG A 302 15.02 -17.10 3.74
N MET A 303 16.31 -16.80 3.57
CA MET A 303 16.79 -15.47 3.20
C MET A 303 16.48 -15.09 1.74
N SER A 304 16.28 -16.07 0.87
CA SER A 304 16.01 -15.83 -0.56
C SER A 304 14.73 -15.03 -0.82
N ARG A 305 13.63 -15.35 -0.12
CA ARG A 305 12.32 -14.68 -0.29
C ARG A 305 12.35 -13.20 0.10
N PRO A 306 12.84 -12.80 1.30
CA PRO A 306 12.95 -11.40 1.69
C PRO A 306 13.71 -10.53 0.69
N LEU A 307 14.83 -11.03 0.16
CA LEU A 307 15.67 -10.30 -0.79
C LEU A 307 14.93 -9.97 -2.09
N MET A 308 14.09 -10.88 -2.59
CA MET A 308 13.27 -10.66 -3.77
C MET A 308 12.15 -9.62 -3.54
N MET A 309 11.77 -9.35 -2.30
CA MET A 309 10.63 -8.50 -1.96
C MET A 309 11.02 -7.05 -1.65
N LEU A 310 12.29 -6.75 -1.36
CA LEU A 310 12.78 -5.43 -0.93
C LEU A 310 12.34 -4.29 -1.85
N GLY A 311 12.34 -4.49 -3.17
CA GLY A 311 11.94 -3.47 -4.15
C GLY A 311 10.47 -3.06 -4.09
N ARG A 312 9.55 -4.00 -3.78
CA ARG A 312 8.11 -3.72 -3.74
C ARG A 312 7.67 -2.95 -2.49
N MET A 313 8.44 -3.07 -1.41
CA MET A 313 8.13 -2.47 -0.11
C MET A 313 8.13 -0.94 -0.19
N VAL A 314 9.11 -0.37 -0.91
CA VAL A 314 9.25 1.08 -1.06
C VAL A 314 8.06 1.66 -1.83
N ASP A 315 7.65 1.00 -2.91
CA ASP A 315 6.53 1.45 -3.74
C ASP A 315 5.20 1.44 -2.98
N GLU A 316 4.93 0.38 -2.20
CA GLU A 316 3.70 0.29 -1.38
C GLU A 316 3.69 1.34 -0.26
N PHE A 317 4.84 1.62 0.36
CA PHE A 317 4.98 2.67 1.38
C PHE A 317 4.79 4.08 0.80
N GLN A 318 5.42 4.37 -0.34
CA GLN A 318 5.26 5.67 -0.99
C GLN A 318 3.81 5.90 -1.44
N ARG A 319 3.17 4.86 -1.98
CA ARG A 319 1.76 4.90 -2.38
C ARG A 319 0.84 5.18 -1.19
N SER A 320 1.07 4.53 -0.04
CA SER A 320 0.22 4.74 1.14
C SER A 320 0.39 6.14 1.73
N ILE A 321 1.60 6.71 1.75
CA ILE A 321 1.82 8.09 2.19
C ILE A 321 1.14 9.09 1.25
N ALA A 322 1.28 8.92 -0.08
CA ALA A 322 0.64 9.81 -1.04
C ALA A 322 -0.90 9.76 -0.93
N SER A 323 -1.45 8.58 -0.67
CA SER A 323 -2.88 8.35 -0.46
C SER A 323 -3.35 9.01 0.84
N LEU A 324 -2.59 8.87 1.93
CA LEU A 324 -2.88 9.55 3.20
C LEU A 324 -2.88 11.06 3.03
N ALA A 325 -1.88 11.63 2.35
CA ALA A 325 -1.80 13.07 2.12
C ALA A 325 -3.02 13.61 1.34
N ARG A 326 -3.53 12.85 0.35
CA ARG A 326 -4.74 13.24 -0.40
C ARG A 326 -6.01 13.20 0.45
N ILE A 327 -6.10 12.26 1.40
CA ILE A 327 -7.22 12.16 2.34
C ILE A 327 -7.15 13.30 3.35
N GLU A 328 -5.99 13.51 3.97
CA GLU A 328 -5.76 14.57 4.95
C GLU A 328 -6.00 15.95 4.34
N ALA A 329 -5.63 16.19 3.08
CA ALA A 329 -5.93 17.43 2.37
C ALA A 329 -7.44 17.73 2.21
N VAL A 330 -8.32 16.73 2.37
CA VAL A 330 -9.79 16.95 2.41
C VAL A 330 -10.26 17.11 3.84
N ILE A 331 -9.79 16.27 4.76
CA ILE A 331 -10.15 16.32 6.19
C ILE A 331 -9.71 17.64 6.85
N ASP A 332 -8.58 18.20 6.40
CA ASP A 332 -8.05 19.44 6.93
C ASP A 332 -8.58 20.68 6.18
N HIS A 333 -9.45 20.50 5.18
CA HIS A 333 -10.17 21.61 4.56
C HIS A 333 -11.19 22.16 5.56
N PRO A 334 -11.32 23.48 5.75
CA PRO A 334 -12.29 24.04 6.67
C PRO A 334 -13.72 23.60 6.31
N PRO A 335 -14.53 23.19 7.30
CA PRO A 335 -15.95 22.93 7.08
C PRO A 335 -16.69 24.24 6.82
N GLU A 336 -17.91 24.13 6.29
CA GLU A 336 -18.84 25.23 6.11
C GLU A 336 -19.14 25.89 7.46
N ASP A 337 -19.02 27.21 7.52
CA ASP A 337 -19.35 27.98 8.71
C ASP A 337 -20.87 27.99 8.88
N ARG A 338 -21.35 27.27 9.90
CA ARG A 338 -22.78 27.21 10.21
C ARG A 338 -23.29 28.46 10.92
N GLY A 339 -22.40 29.38 11.31
CA GLY A 339 -22.74 30.52 12.15
C GLY A 339 -23.27 30.10 13.53
N ALA A 340 -23.55 31.09 14.37
CA ALA A 340 -24.34 30.88 15.58
C ALA A 340 -25.81 30.84 15.17
N GLY A 341 -26.36 29.65 14.94
CA GLY A 341 -27.78 29.48 14.64
C GLY A 341 -28.63 30.10 15.77
N ALA A 342 -29.23 31.26 15.51
CA ALA A 342 -30.23 31.82 16.38
C ALA A 342 -31.57 31.16 16.02
N ASP A 343 -32.20 30.48 16.99
CA ASP A 343 -33.61 30.09 16.89
C ASP A 343 -34.45 31.37 16.86
N ARG A 344 -34.60 31.94 15.67
CA ARG A 344 -35.36 33.16 15.42
C ARG A 344 -36.51 32.82 14.49
N CYS A 345 -37.70 33.32 14.84
CA CYS A 345 -38.85 33.23 13.96
C CYS A 345 -38.58 34.11 12.73
N ILE A 346 -38.58 33.51 11.54
CA ILE A 346 -38.34 34.19 10.27
C ILE A 346 -39.67 34.77 9.77
N THR A 347 -39.74 36.09 9.58
CA THR A 347 -40.89 36.77 8.95
C THR A 347 -40.85 36.67 7.43
N GLY A 348 -39.66 36.58 6.83
CA GLY A 348 -39.47 36.28 5.41
C GLY A 348 -39.20 37.50 4.52
N GLU A 349 -38.78 38.64 5.09
CA GLU A 349 -38.28 39.76 4.32
C GLU A 349 -36.85 39.46 3.82
N ILE A 350 -36.59 39.69 2.53
CA ILE A 350 -35.27 39.47 1.92
C ILE A 350 -34.75 40.77 1.34
N GLU A 351 -33.51 41.14 1.66
CA GLU A 351 -32.84 42.32 1.15
C GLU A 351 -31.46 41.97 0.58
N LEU A 352 -31.17 42.35 -0.66
CA LEU A 352 -29.84 42.30 -1.26
C LEU A 352 -29.34 43.74 -1.38
N ARG A 353 -28.13 44.00 -0.86
CA ARG A 353 -27.46 45.30 -0.91
C ARG A 353 -26.18 45.19 -1.72
N ASP A 354 -26.21 45.72 -2.94
CA ASP A 354 -25.08 45.79 -3.88
C ASP A 354 -24.36 44.45 -4.05
N VAL A 355 -25.14 43.37 -4.13
CA VAL A 355 -24.61 42.00 -4.18
C VAL A 355 -23.98 41.72 -5.55
N SER A 356 -22.70 41.38 -5.53
CA SER A 356 -21.98 40.86 -6.70
C SER A 356 -21.45 39.46 -6.44
N PHE A 357 -21.42 38.63 -7.49
CA PHE A 357 -20.91 37.27 -7.41
C PHE A 357 -20.16 36.88 -8.68
N ALA A 358 -18.94 36.37 -8.50
CA ALA A 358 -18.16 35.71 -9.55
C ALA A 358 -17.86 34.26 -9.13
N PHE A 359 -17.86 33.33 -10.10
CA PHE A 359 -17.36 31.98 -9.83
C PHE A 359 -15.84 32.01 -9.63
N PRO A 360 -15.27 31.09 -8.82
CA PRO A 360 -13.83 31.03 -8.62
C PRO A 360 -13.08 30.85 -9.95
N GLY A 361 -12.19 31.79 -10.27
CA GLY A 361 -11.38 31.77 -11.49
C GLY A 361 -11.99 32.48 -12.70
N ASP A 362 -13.20 33.04 -12.58
CA ASP A 362 -13.78 33.93 -13.59
C ASP A 362 -13.51 35.39 -13.23
N ASP A 363 -12.97 36.16 -14.19
CA ASP A 363 -12.76 37.62 -14.04
C ASP A 363 -14.05 38.43 -14.17
N THR A 364 -15.08 37.85 -14.80
CA THR A 364 -16.37 38.52 -15.02
C THR A 364 -17.42 38.07 -14.00
N PRO A 365 -18.00 39.01 -13.22
CA PRO A 365 -19.06 38.67 -12.29
C PRO A 365 -20.33 38.24 -13.03
N VAL A 366 -20.96 37.16 -12.55
CA VAL A 366 -22.26 36.66 -13.02
C VAL A 366 -23.41 37.52 -12.51
N LEU A 367 -23.22 38.13 -11.34
CA LEU A 367 -24.10 39.13 -10.75
C LEU A 367 -23.27 40.37 -10.44
N ASP A 368 -23.70 41.54 -10.89
CA ASP A 368 -23.03 42.83 -10.66
C ASP A 368 -23.99 43.78 -9.94
N ARG A 369 -23.68 44.11 -8.68
CA ARG A 369 -24.35 45.12 -7.83
C ARG A 369 -25.88 45.01 -7.85
N ILE A 370 -26.38 43.81 -7.56
CA ILE A 370 -27.81 43.56 -7.45
C ILE A 370 -28.32 44.09 -6.11
N SER A 371 -29.21 45.09 -6.19
CA SER A 371 -29.92 45.65 -5.04
C SER A 371 -31.42 45.41 -5.20
N LEU A 372 -32.01 44.65 -4.28
CA LEU A 372 -33.39 44.17 -4.35
C LEU A 372 -33.96 43.98 -2.95
N ARG A 373 -35.21 44.39 -2.74
CA ARG A 373 -35.96 44.15 -1.50
C ARG A 373 -37.24 43.40 -1.82
N ILE A 374 -37.48 42.29 -1.13
CA ILE A 374 -38.66 41.43 -1.27
C ILE A 374 -39.41 41.47 0.07
N PRO A 375 -40.58 42.13 0.14
CA PRO A 375 -41.39 42.16 1.35
C PRO A 375 -41.86 40.76 1.78
N ALA A 376 -42.09 40.58 3.08
CA ALA A 376 -42.63 39.34 3.62
C ALA A 376 -44.02 39.04 3.03
N GLY A 377 -44.21 37.83 2.50
CA GLY A 377 -45.46 37.38 1.88
C GLY A 377 -45.57 37.63 0.38
N ASP A 378 -44.64 38.37 -0.22
CA ASP A 378 -44.66 38.66 -1.66
C ASP A 378 -44.05 37.53 -2.49
N THR A 379 -44.50 37.40 -3.74
CA THR A 379 -43.94 36.46 -4.72
C THR A 379 -43.18 37.22 -5.80
N LEU A 380 -41.88 36.97 -5.92
CA LEU A 380 -41.04 37.55 -6.96
C LEU A 380 -40.82 36.57 -8.12
N ALA A 381 -41.07 37.02 -9.35
CA ALA A 381 -40.71 36.29 -10.56
C ALA A 381 -39.45 36.89 -11.22
N ILE A 382 -38.40 36.08 -11.39
CA ILE A 382 -37.16 36.48 -12.05
C ILE A 382 -37.12 35.92 -13.48
N VAL A 383 -37.14 36.81 -14.48
CA VAL A 383 -37.17 36.43 -15.90
C VAL A 383 -35.92 36.97 -16.61
N GLY A 384 -35.38 36.20 -17.57
CA GLY A 384 -34.19 36.62 -18.33
C GLY A 384 -33.63 35.50 -19.22
N ARG A 385 -32.73 35.85 -20.13
CA ARG A 385 -32.08 34.90 -21.06
C ARG A 385 -31.25 33.84 -20.33
N VAL A 386 -30.99 32.70 -20.97
CA VAL A 386 -30.07 31.68 -20.42
C VAL A 386 -28.71 32.34 -20.16
N GLY A 387 -28.10 32.04 -19.00
CA GLY A 387 -26.83 32.65 -18.57
C GLY A 387 -26.95 33.96 -17.80
N SER A 388 -28.14 34.57 -17.65
CA SER A 388 -28.33 35.85 -16.95
C SER A 388 -28.21 35.80 -15.42
N GLY A 389 -27.61 34.77 -14.83
CA GLY A 389 -27.40 34.67 -13.37
C GLY A 389 -28.61 34.29 -12.49
N LYS A 390 -29.80 34.01 -13.06
CA LYS A 390 -31.02 33.69 -12.28
C LYS A 390 -30.84 32.56 -11.27
N SER A 391 -30.27 31.43 -11.72
CA SER A 391 -30.00 30.28 -10.85
C SER A 391 -28.92 30.58 -9.82
N THR A 392 -27.98 31.46 -10.11
CA THR A 392 -26.95 31.93 -9.18
C THR A 392 -27.59 32.76 -8.07
N LEU A 393 -28.45 33.72 -8.42
CA LEU A 393 -29.20 34.52 -7.47
C LEU A 393 -30.05 33.65 -6.54
N ALA A 394 -30.76 32.66 -7.10
CA ALA A 394 -31.56 31.72 -6.32
C ALA A 394 -30.71 30.84 -5.37
N ARG A 395 -29.45 30.56 -5.70
CA ARG A 395 -28.52 29.79 -4.85
C ARG A 395 -27.87 30.63 -3.75
N LEU A 396 -27.82 31.95 -3.88
CA LEU A 396 -27.34 32.84 -2.81
C LEU A 396 -28.32 32.88 -1.63
N LEU A 397 -29.63 32.82 -1.89
CA LEU A 397 -30.69 32.88 -0.86
C LEU A 397 -30.54 31.81 0.25
N PRO A 398 -30.42 30.49 -0.07
CA PRO A 398 -30.15 29.46 0.94
C PRO A 398 -28.69 29.40 1.39
N ARG A 399 -27.87 30.42 1.07
CA ARG A 399 -26.42 30.47 1.31
C ARG A 399 -25.64 29.27 0.74
N LEU A 400 -26.12 28.68 -0.37
CA LEU A 400 -25.38 27.65 -1.10
C LEU A 400 -24.16 28.24 -1.86
N LEU A 401 -24.20 29.56 -2.07
CA LEU A 401 -23.10 30.38 -2.54
C LEU A 401 -22.99 31.57 -1.59
N GLU A 402 -21.78 32.10 -1.41
CA GLU A 402 -21.57 33.35 -0.69
C GLU A 402 -21.27 34.48 -1.68
N PRO A 403 -21.83 35.68 -1.48
CA PRO A 403 -21.57 36.82 -2.35
C PRO A 403 -20.09 37.22 -2.29
N THR A 404 -19.54 37.68 -3.41
CA THR A 404 -18.15 38.18 -3.48
C THR A 404 -18.04 39.55 -2.83
N THR A 405 -19.05 40.39 -3.03
CA THR A 405 -19.21 41.71 -2.38
C THR A 405 -20.69 41.98 -2.11
N GLY A 406 -20.98 42.88 -1.18
CA GLY A 406 -22.34 43.22 -0.78
C GLY A 406 -22.85 42.29 0.33
N GLU A 407 -24.10 42.51 0.73
CA GLU A 407 -24.73 41.78 1.83
C GLU A 407 -26.12 41.29 1.40
N LEU A 408 -26.46 40.07 1.83
CA LEU A 408 -27.78 39.50 1.70
C LEU A 408 -28.34 39.38 3.12
N LEU A 409 -29.49 40.00 3.37
CA LEU A 409 -30.13 40.02 4.66
C LEU A 409 -31.48 39.32 4.60
N ILE A 410 -31.78 38.52 5.61
CA ILE A 410 -33.10 37.96 5.90
C ILE A 410 -33.59 38.59 7.20
N ASP A 411 -34.73 39.27 7.17
CA ASP A 411 -35.32 40.00 8.31
C ASP A 411 -34.34 40.96 9.01
N GLY A 412 -33.53 41.65 8.20
CA GLY A 412 -32.51 42.61 8.64
C GLY A 412 -31.24 42.00 9.23
N THR A 413 -31.08 40.67 9.17
CA THR A 413 -29.87 39.96 9.60
C THR A 413 -29.14 39.29 8.43
N PRO A 414 -27.80 39.38 8.37
CA PRO A 414 -27.00 38.83 7.27
C PRO A 414 -26.93 37.29 7.26
#